data_AF-A0A965CWX3-F1
#
_entry.id   AF-A0A965CWX3-F1
#
_cell.length_a   1.000
_cell.length_b   1.000
_cell.length_c   1.000
_cell.angle_alpha   90.00
_cell.angle_beta   90.00
_cell.angle_gamma   90.00
#
_symmetry.space_group_name_H-M   'P 1'
#
loop_
_entity.id
_entity.type
_entity.pdbx_description
1 polymer ?
#
loop_
_entity_poly.entity_id
_entity_poly.type
_entity_poly.pdbx_seq_one_letter_code
_entity_poly.pdbx_strand_id
1 'polypeptide(L)' 'GLIQEHAAQVGEYRGGKTKVLGFFVGQLMKQTQGKANPGVANKLIKSRLDG' A
#
# COMPACT_ATOMS: atom_id res chain seq x y z
N GLY A 1 11.34 4.35 0.64
CA GLY A 1 9.98 4.88 0.39
C GLY A 1 9.06 3.72 0.13
N LEU A 2 7.97 3.59 0.89
CA LEU A 2 7.20 2.34 1.08
C LEU A 2 6.97 1.49 -0.19
N ILE A 3 6.62 2.09 -1.32
CA ILE A 3 6.33 1.38 -2.57
C ILE A 3 7.60 0.93 -3.30
N GLN A 4 8.65 1.75 -3.25
CA GLN A 4 9.95 1.42 -3.86
C GLN A 4 10.67 0.31 -3.09
N GLU A 5 10.49 0.25 -1.76
CA GLU A 5 11.07 -0.78 -0.89
C GLU A 5 10.41 -2.17 -1.06
N HIS A 6 9.27 -2.23 -1.75
CA HIS A 6 8.46 -3.43 -1.90
C HIS A 6 8.09 -3.68 -3.37
N ALA A 7 9.06 -3.57 -4.27
CA ALA A 7 8.85 -3.72 -5.71
C ALA A 7 8.23 -5.08 -6.11
N ALA A 8 8.55 -6.16 -5.41
CA ALA A 8 7.95 -7.48 -5.65
C ALA A 8 6.43 -7.45 -5.42
N GLN A 9 5.99 -6.85 -4.30
CA GLN A 9 4.59 -6.67 -3.94
C GLN A 9 3.87 -5.73 -4.92
N VAL A 10 4.54 -4.72 -5.46
CA VAL A 10 3.99 -3.89 -6.54
C VAL A 10 3.73 -4.74 -7.79
N GLY A 11 4.68 -5.60 -8.17
CA GLY A 11 4.51 -6.54 -9.27
C GLY A 11 3.34 -7.50 -9.06
N GLU A 12 3.18 -8.03 -7.85
CA GLU A 12 2.05 -8.88 -7.48
C GLU A 12 0.70 -8.15 -7.58
N TYR A 13 0.63 -6.90 -7.09
CA TYR A 13 -0.57 -6.08 -7.19
C TYR A 13 -0.94 -5.82 -8.66
N ARG A 14 0.04 -5.42 -9.48
CA ARG A 14 -0.14 -5.20 -10.93
C ARG A 14 -0.48 -6.48 -11.69
N GLY A 15 -0.05 -7.64 -11.17
CA GLY A 15 -0.44 -8.96 -11.65
C GLY A 15 -1.83 -9.41 -11.21
N GLY A 16 -2.63 -8.53 -10.58
CA GLY A 16 -4.01 -8.79 -10.17
C GLY A 16 -4.16 -9.33 -8.75
N LYS A 17 -3.08 -9.48 -7.97
CA LYS A 17 -3.18 -9.88 -6.55
C LYS A 17 -3.55 -8.68 -5.68
N THR A 18 -4.83 -8.32 -5.68
CA THR A 18 -5.38 -7.18 -4.93
C THR A 18 -5.22 -7.28 -3.40
N LYS A 19 -5.03 -8.49 -2.85
CA LYS A 19 -4.75 -8.72 -1.42
C LYS A 19 -3.49 -7.97 -0.94
N VAL A 20 -2.55 -7.71 -1.84
CA VAL A 20 -1.31 -6.99 -1.54
C VAL A 20 -1.57 -5.53 -1.15
N LEU A 21 -2.70 -4.95 -1.55
CA LEU A 21 -3.10 -3.61 -1.11
C LEU A 21 -3.18 -3.50 0.42
N GLY A 22 -3.74 -4.52 1.09
CA GLY A 22 -3.85 -4.57 2.55
C GLY A 22 -2.48 -4.60 3.25
N PHE A 23 -1.48 -5.24 2.64
CA PHE A 23 -0.10 -5.24 3.15
C PHE A 23 0.48 -3.82 3.18
N PHE A 24 0.33 -3.07 2.08
CA PHE A 24 0.83 -1.70 2.00
C PHE A 24 0.08 -0.74 2.93
N VAL A 25 -1.24 -0.89 3.06
CA VAL A 25 -2.02 -0.12 4.05
C VAL A 25 -1.52 -0.41 5.46
N GLY A 26 -1.30 -1.69 5.81
CA GLY A 26 -0.76 -2.07 7.11
C GLY A 26 0.62 -1.47 7.39
N GLN A 27 1.52 -1.48 6.40
CA GLN A 27 2.84 -0.86 6.52
C GLN A 27 2.74 0.67 6.71
N LEU A 28 1.87 1.35 5.96
CA LEU A 28 1.64 2.78 6.11
C LEU A 28 1.06 3.11 7.50
N MET A 29 0.11 2.32 7.99
CA MET A 29 -0.42 2.45 9.35
C MET A 29 0.68 2.26 10.40
N LYS A 30 1.58 1.30 10.20
CA LYS A 30 2.72 1.08 11.11
C LYS A 30 3.70 2.26 11.10
N GLN A 31 4.08 2.76 9.92
CA GLN A 31 4.98 3.92 9.78
C GLN A 31 4.40 5.18 10.40
N THR A 32 3.08 5.36 10.30
CA THR A 32 2.38 6.50 10.91
C THR A 32 1.97 6.26 12.35
N GLN A 33 2.29 5.09 12.95
CA GLN A 33 1.89 4.68 14.29
C GLN A 33 0.37 4.80 14.52
N GLY A 34 -0.43 4.45 13.50
CA GLY A 34 -1.89 4.52 13.55
C GLY A 34 -2.47 5.94 13.42
N LYS A 35 -1.65 6.96 13.17
CA LYS A 35 -2.12 8.35 13.03
C LYS A 35 -2.85 8.61 11.71
N ALA A 36 -2.51 7.86 10.65
CA ALA A 36 -3.22 8.01 9.39
C ALA A 36 -4.58 7.31 9.43
N ASN A 37 -5.56 7.90 8.76
CA ASN A 37 -6.89 7.31 8.64
C ASN A 37 -6.84 6.12 7.65
N PRO A 38 -7.38 4.94 8.00
CA PRO A 38 -7.29 3.74 7.17
C PRO A 38 -8.00 3.90 5.81
N GLY A 39 -9.10 4.65 5.74
CA GLY A 39 -9.80 4.92 4.49
C GLY A 39 -8.99 5.82 3.55
N VAL A 40 -8.32 6.82 4.10
CA VAL A 40 -7.42 7.71 3.33
C VAL A 40 -6.15 6.96 2.90
N ALA A 41 -5.56 6.18 3.81
CA ALA A 41 -4.40 5.33 3.54
C ALA A 41 -4.67 4.35 2.39
N ASN A 42 -5.82 3.67 2.41
CA ASN A 42 -6.20 2.75 1.34
C ASN A 42 -6.32 3.45 -0.02
N LYS A 43 -6.98 4.62 -0.08
CA LYS A 43 -7.09 5.41 -1.32
C LYS A 43 -5.74 5.88 -1.84
N LEU A 44 -4.89 6.41 -0.95
CA LEU A 44 -3.57 6.93 -1.31
C LEU A 44 -2.66 5.81 -1.84
N ILE A 45 -2.58 4.69 -1.13
CA ILE A 45 -1.77 3.54 -1.56
C ILE A 45 -2.29 2.99 -2.89
N LYS A 46 -3.61 2.80 -3.03
CA LYS A 46 -4.21 2.33 -4.27
C LYS A 46 -3.85 3.24 -5.45
N SER A 47 -4.05 4.55 -5.29
CA SER A 47 -3.72 5.54 -6.32
C SER A 47 -2.24 5.54 -6.71
N ARG A 48 -1.35 5.20 -5.78
CA ARG A 48 0.09 5.12 -6.04
C ARG A 48 0.52 3.81 -6.72
N LEU A 49 -0.26 2.74 -6.58
CA LEU A 49 -0.02 1.45 -7.22
C LEU A 49 -0.66 1.34 -8.60
N ASP A 50 -1.79 2.02 -8.81
CA ASP A 50 -2.52 2.12 -10.09
C ASP A 50 -1.84 3.08 -11.08
N GLY A 51 -0.97 3.97 -10.60
CA GLY A 51 -0.13 4.85 -11.42
C GLY A 51 1.15 4.16 -11.90
#